data_AF-A0A7S0IIQ5-F1
#
_entry.id   AF-A0A7S0IIQ5-F1
#
_cell.length_a   1.000
_cell.length_b   1.000
_cell.length_c   1.000
_cell.angle_alpha   90.00
_cell.angle_beta   90.00
_cell.angle_gamma   90.00
#
_symmetry.space_group_name_H-M   'P 1'
#
loop_
_entity.id
_entity.type
_entity.pdbx_description
1 polymer ?
#
loop_
_entity_poly.entity_id
_entity_poly.type
_entity_poly.pdbx_seq_one_letter_code
_entity_poly.pdbx_strand_id
1 'polypeptide(L)'
;MADIVTQLQDSVNELNGMFYNCIGVLQRDAKPAGTTADGELSDALPDDGREASEKQIKEMAAAVVQQSRKIDELASLLPEVDLDEHAQLGRIAELQAENDELDRELAQELEASENILAKATAAFEAATDKVLLSEDQPSTTGR
;
A
#
# COMPACT_ATOMS: atom_id res chain seq x y z
N MET A 1 2.39 1.48 7.94
CA MET A 1 1.40 1.07 6.94
C MET A 1 0.12 1.78 7.33
N ALA A 2 -0.13 2.96 6.73
CA ALA A 2 -1.30 3.77 7.07
C ALA A 2 -2.49 3.30 6.22
N ASP A 3 -3.69 3.31 6.79
CA ASP A 3 -4.92 3.03 6.06
C ASP A 3 -5.11 4.02 4.89
N ILE A 4 -5.78 3.61 3.82
CA ILE A 4 -6.01 4.43 2.61
C ILE A 4 -6.73 5.73 3.01
N VAL A 5 -7.66 5.65 3.95
CA VAL A 5 -8.36 6.82 4.48
C VAL A 5 -7.39 7.79 5.17
N THR A 6 -6.46 7.28 5.99
CA THR A 6 -5.42 8.12 6.62
C THR A 6 -4.51 8.76 5.58
N GLN A 7 -4.08 7.99 4.56
CA GLN A 7 -3.24 8.50 3.48
C GLN A 7 -3.93 9.61 2.67
N LEU A 8 -5.25 9.48 2.45
CA LEU A 8 -6.06 10.50 1.80
C LEU A 8 -6.12 11.79 2.64
N GLN A 9 -6.37 11.66 3.94
CA GLN A 9 -6.40 12.79 4.88
C GLN A 9 -5.05 13.52 4.92
N ASP A 10 -3.94 12.78 4.99
CA ASP A 10 -2.59 13.36 4.96
C ASP A 10 -2.31 14.08 3.64
N SER A 11 -2.73 13.49 2.51
CA SER A 11 -2.52 14.09 1.18
C SER A 11 -3.34 15.38 1.00
N VAL A 12 -4.55 15.44 1.55
CA VAL A 12 -5.38 16.66 1.58
C VAL A 12 -4.76 17.73 2.49
N ASN A 13 -4.24 17.35 3.66
CA ASN A 13 -3.54 18.29 4.54
C ASN A 13 -2.28 18.87 3.87
N GLU A 14 -1.53 18.05 3.16
CA GLU A 14 -0.37 18.48 2.38
C GLU A 14 -0.77 19.45 1.25
N LEU A 15 -1.86 19.15 0.52
CA LEU A 15 -2.43 20.05 -0.50
C LEU A 15 -2.80 21.42 0.09
N ASN A 16 -3.46 21.42 1.25
CA ASN A 16 -3.81 22.66 1.95
C ASN A 16 -2.56 23.46 2.33
N GLY A 17 -1.53 22.80 2.87
CA GLY A 17 -0.24 23.43 3.16
C GLY A 17 0.39 24.05 1.92
N MET A 18 0.35 23.36 0.78
CA MET A 18 0.82 23.90 -0.50
C MET A 18 0.03 25.13 -0.93
N PHE A 19 -1.30 25.15 -0.80
CA PHE A 19 -2.08 26.34 -1.12
C PHE A 19 -1.67 27.55 -0.29
N TYR A 20 -1.56 27.41 1.04
CA TYR A 20 -1.15 28.52 1.90
C TYR A 20 0.25 29.04 1.54
N ASN A 21 1.19 28.13 1.25
CA ASN A 21 2.55 28.50 0.88
C ASN A 21 2.60 29.17 -0.49
N CYS A 22 1.94 28.61 -1.50
CA CYS A 22 1.93 29.16 -2.86
C CYS A 22 1.26 30.53 -2.90
N ILE A 23 0.09 30.68 -2.26
CA ILE A 23 -0.61 31.96 -2.15
C ILE A 23 0.24 32.97 -1.37
N GLY A 24 0.86 32.54 -0.26
CA GLY A 24 1.73 33.41 0.54
C GLY A 24 2.94 33.92 -0.25
N VAL A 25 3.58 33.07 -1.05
CA VAL A 25 4.68 33.47 -1.95
C VAL A 25 4.17 34.46 -3.01
N LEU A 26 3.04 34.15 -3.66
CA LEU A 26 2.46 35.03 -4.67
C LEU A 26 2.09 36.40 -4.10
N GLN A 27 1.54 36.47 -2.89
CA GLN A 27 1.18 37.73 -2.23
C GLN A 27 2.41 38.52 -1.76
N ARG A 28 3.43 37.84 -1.23
CA ARG A 28 4.68 38.46 -0.80
C ARG A 28 5.42 39.10 -1.98
N ASP A 29 5.38 38.43 -3.13
CA ASP A 29 6.08 38.84 -4.35
C ASP A 29 5.13 39.56 -5.34
N ALA A 30 3.89 39.87 -4.91
CA ALA A 30 2.92 40.58 -5.73
C ALA A 30 3.32 42.04 -5.92
N LYS A 31 3.22 42.52 -7.16
CA LYS A 31 3.46 43.92 -7.49
C LYS A 31 2.22 44.77 -7.24
N PRO A 32 2.38 46.02 -6.75
CA PRO A 32 1.30 46.99 -6.81
C PRO A 32 0.92 47.25 -8.26
N ALA A 33 -0.37 47.29 -8.57
CA ALA A 33 -0.83 47.70 -9.89
C ALA A 33 -0.37 49.15 -10.14
N GLY A 34 0.28 49.38 -11.29
CA GLY A 34 0.64 50.73 -11.70
C GLY A 34 -0.61 51.55 -12.00
N THR A 35 -0.49 52.88 -12.06
CA THR A 35 -1.54 53.75 -12.58
C THR A 35 -1.04 54.48 -13.83
N THR A 36 -1.89 54.60 -14.84
CA THR A 36 -1.64 55.45 -16.01
C THR A 36 -1.70 56.92 -15.61
N ALA A 37 -1.24 57.82 -16.47
CA ALA A 37 -1.25 59.27 -16.22
C ALA A 37 -2.67 59.83 -15.99
N ASP A 38 -3.70 59.13 -16.49
CA ASP A 38 -5.12 59.47 -16.33
C ASP A 38 -5.75 58.86 -15.05
N GLY A 39 -4.96 58.13 -14.24
CA GLY A 39 -5.41 57.52 -12.99
C GLY A 39 -6.08 56.15 -13.14
N GLU A 40 -6.09 55.56 -14.34
CA GLU A 40 -6.57 54.19 -14.56
C GLU A 40 -5.51 53.16 -14.17
N LEU A 41 -5.91 51.93 -13.85
CA LEU A 41 -4.99 50.84 -13.55
C LEU A 41 -4.17 50.50 -14.82
N SER A 42 -2.84 50.55 -14.68
CA SER A 42 -1.90 50.17 -15.71
C SER A 42 -1.56 48.68 -15.58
N ASP A 43 -1.61 47.96 -16.70
CA ASP A 43 -1.19 46.56 -16.81
C ASP A 43 0.35 46.42 -16.83
N ALA A 44 1.08 47.54 -16.89
CA ALA A 44 2.53 47.56 -16.86
C ALA A 44 3.03 47.35 -15.42
N LEU A 45 3.68 46.20 -15.20
CA LEU A 45 4.29 45.83 -13.94
C LEU A 45 5.63 46.58 -13.73
N PRO A 46 5.84 47.28 -12.59
CA PRO A 46 7.13 47.91 -12.28
C PRO A 46 8.26 46.87 -12.15
N ASP A 47 9.47 47.14 -12.66
CA ASP A 47 10.64 46.24 -12.56
C ASP A 47 11.50 46.62 -11.33
N ASP A 48 11.30 45.93 -10.22
CA ASP A 48 11.99 46.15 -8.94
C ASP A 48 12.76 44.92 -8.42
N GLY A 49 12.92 43.89 -9.25
CA GLY A 49 13.77 42.72 -8.97
C GLY A 49 13.26 41.75 -7.91
N ARG A 50 12.03 41.89 -7.41
CA ARG A 50 11.39 41.01 -6.41
C ARG A 50 10.29 40.12 -7.00
N GLU A 51 10.51 39.61 -8.21
CA GLU A 51 9.51 38.79 -8.89
C GLU A 51 9.61 37.32 -8.46
N ALA A 52 8.48 36.73 -8.05
CA ALA A 52 8.31 35.29 -8.16
C ALA A 52 8.44 34.93 -9.64
N SER A 53 9.54 34.27 -10.00
CA SER A 53 9.81 33.93 -11.40
C SER A 53 8.63 33.14 -11.97
N GLU A 54 8.25 33.42 -13.22
CA GLU A 54 7.24 32.63 -13.95
C GLU A 54 7.53 31.11 -13.85
N LYS A 55 8.81 30.75 -13.81
CA LYS A 55 9.28 29.38 -13.56
C LYS A 55 8.82 28.84 -12.20
N GLN A 56 9.01 29.62 -11.12
CA GLN A 56 8.61 29.25 -9.77
C GLN A 56 7.09 29.10 -9.66
N ILE A 57 6.32 30.00 -10.31
CA ILE A 57 4.85 29.91 -10.34
C ILE A 57 4.41 28.64 -11.06
N LYS A 58 5.03 28.31 -12.20
CA LYS A 58 4.75 27.07 -12.93
C LYS A 58 5.12 25.82 -12.13
N GLU A 59 6.25 25.83 -11.41
CA GLU A 59 6.65 24.72 -10.53
C GLU A 59 5.67 24.53 -9.37
N MET A 60 5.25 25.61 -8.71
CA MET A 60 4.22 25.58 -7.66
C MET A 60 2.89 25.05 -8.18
N ALA A 61 2.42 25.54 -9.33
CA ALA A 61 1.19 25.07 -9.95
C ALA A 61 1.28 23.58 -10.33
N ALA A 62 2.41 23.14 -10.88
CA ALA A 62 2.64 21.74 -11.20
C ALA A 62 2.61 20.85 -9.95
N ALA A 63 3.21 21.28 -8.85
CA ALA A 63 3.19 20.55 -7.58
C ALA A 63 1.77 20.39 -7.02
N VAL A 64 0.95 21.46 -7.06
CA VAL A 64 -0.45 21.41 -6.61
C VAL A 64 -1.27 20.43 -7.47
N VAL A 65 -1.11 20.48 -8.80
CA VAL A 65 -1.82 19.57 -9.71
C VAL A 65 -1.39 18.12 -9.50
N GLN A 66 -0.09 17.88 -9.30
CA GLN A 66 0.43 16.54 -9.02
C GLN A 66 -0.16 15.98 -7.72
N GLN A 67 -0.23 16.80 -6.66
CA GLN A 67 -0.85 16.36 -5.41
C GLN A 67 -2.35 16.11 -5.56
N SER A 68 -3.06 16.94 -6.32
CA SER A 68 -4.49 16.70 -6.61
C SER A 68 -4.70 15.35 -7.31
N ARG A 69 -3.85 15.00 -8.29
CA ARG A 69 -3.93 13.69 -8.96
C ARG A 69 -3.68 12.53 -8.01
N LYS A 70 -2.72 12.67 -7.09
CA LYS A 70 -2.46 11.66 -6.06
C LYS A 70 -3.69 11.44 -5.17
N ILE A 71 -4.43 12.51 -4.84
CA ILE A 71 -5.70 12.40 -4.09
C ILE A 71 -6.74 11.63 -4.91
N ASP A 72 -6.88 11.92 -6.21
CA ASP A 72 -7.80 11.20 -7.10
C ASP A 72 -7.44 9.71 -7.23
N GLU A 73 -6.15 9.40 -7.36
CA GLU A 73 -5.64 8.02 -7.37
C GLU A 73 -5.95 7.30 -6.06
N LEU A 74 -5.66 7.92 -4.91
CA LEU A 74 -6.01 7.34 -3.59
C LEU A 74 -7.51 7.16 -3.42
N ALA A 75 -8.32 8.09 -3.91
CA ALA A 75 -9.78 7.98 -3.87
C ALA A 75 -10.28 6.83 -4.74
N SER A 76 -9.66 6.58 -5.89
CA SER A 76 -10.01 5.44 -6.76
C SER A 76 -9.65 4.08 -6.18
N LEU A 77 -8.70 4.04 -5.23
CA LEU A 77 -8.29 2.83 -4.52
C LEU A 77 -9.20 2.50 -3.32
N LEU A 78 -10.14 3.39 -2.97
CA LEU A 78 -11.09 3.11 -1.91
C LEU A 78 -11.96 1.91 -2.31
N PRO A 79 -12.07 0.88 -1.44
CA PRO A 79 -12.96 -0.24 -1.71
C PRO A 79 -14.40 0.25 -1.80
N GLU A 80 -15.21 -0.44 -2.60
CA GLU A 80 -16.66 -0.22 -2.62
C GLU A 80 -17.21 -0.63 -1.25
N VAL A 81 -17.59 0.37 -0.45
CA VAL A 81 -18.20 0.17 0.86
C VAL A 81 -19.70 0.25 0.67
N ASP A 82 -20.42 -0.86 0.86
CA ASP A 82 -21.88 -0.84 0.95
C ASP A 82 -22.28 0.06 2.13
N LEU A 83 -23.13 1.05 1.92
CA LEU A 83 -23.54 1.98 3.00
C LEU A 83 -24.40 1.30 4.09
N ASP A 84 -24.82 0.05 3.88
CA ASP A 84 -25.57 -0.74 4.85
C ASP A 84 -24.63 -1.57 5.75
N GLU A 85 -24.54 -1.17 7.02
CA GLU A 85 -23.75 -1.86 8.05
C GLU A 85 -24.17 -3.31 8.24
N HIS A 86 -25.48 -3.62 8.12
CA HIS A 86 -25.97 -4.99 8.29
C HIS A 86 -25.48 -5.93 7.18
N ALA A 87 -25.48 -5.48 5.93
CA ALA A 87 -24.93 -6.24 4.81
C ALA A 87 -23.42 -6.50 4.99
N GLN A 88 -22.66 -5.51 5.47
CA GLN A 88 -21.24 -5.68 5.76
C GLN A 88 -20.98 -6.70 6.86
N LEU A 89 -21.71 -6.60 7.98
CA LEU A 89 -21.58 -7.54 9.09
C LEU A 89 -21.98 -8.96 8.68
N GLY A 90 -23.02 -9.11 7.84
CA GLY A 90 -23.39 -10.39 7.25
C GLY A 90 -22.26 -10.99 6.42
N ARG A 91 -21.66 -10.19 5.53
CA ARG A 91 -20.52 -10.62 4.71
C ARG A 91 -19.30 -11.03 5.56
N ILE A 92 -19.02 -10.30 6.64
CA ILE A 92 -17.94 -10.66 7.58
C ILE A 92 -18.23 -12.00 8.24
N ALA A 93 -19.46 -12.24 8.69
CA ALA A 93 -19.85 -13.50 9.31
C ALA A 93 -19.75 -14.69 8.34
N GLU A 94 -20.13 -14.49 7.07
CA GLU A 94 -19.97 -15.49 6.02
C GLU A 94 -18.50 -15.84 5.77
N LEU A 95 -17.64 -14.82 5.64
CA LEU A 95 -16.20 -15.01 5.46
C LEU A 95 -15.55 -15.70 6.67
N GLN A 96 -16.01 -15.41 7.88
CA GLN A 96 -15.55 -16.09 9.09
C GLN A 96 -15.95 -17.57 9.08
N ALA A 97 -17.19 -17.89 8.72
CA ALA A 97 -17.64 -19.26 8.62
C ALA A 97 -16.88 -20.06 7.54
N GLU A 98 -16.58 -19.43 6.40
CA GLU A 98 -15.75 -20.03 5.35
C GLU A 98 -14.31 -20.27 5.85
N ASN A 99 -13.72 -19.30 6.56
CA ASN A 99 -12.38 -19.43 7.12
C ASN A 99 -12.32 -20.59 8.14
N ASP A 100 -13.30 -20.68 9.04
CA ASP A 100 -13.39 -21.75 10.04
C ASP A 100 -13.56 -23.15 9.41
N GLU A 101 -14.18 -23.25 8.24
CA GLU A 101 -14.28 -24.50 7.49
C GLU A 101 -12.94 -24.86 6.85
N LEU A 102 -12.31 -23.90 6.15
CA LEU A 102 -11.00 -24.08 5.52
C LEU A 102 -9.92 -24.46 6.55
N ASP A 103 -9.96 -23.87 7.75
CA ASP A 103 -9.05 -24.23 8.85
C ASP A 103 -9.24 -25.69 9.30
N ARG A 104 -10.49 -26.18 9.32
CA ARG A 104 -10.80 -27.59 9.65
C ARG A 104 -10.33 -28.53 8.55
N GLU A 105 -10.54 -28.18 7.28
CA GLU A 105 -10.04 -28.95 6.14
C GLU A 105 -8.50 -29.01 6.15
N LEU A 106 -7.85 -27.87 6.36
CA LEU A 106 -6.40 -27.77 6.45
C LEU A 106 -5.84 -28.63 7.58
N ALA A 107 -6.47 -28.63 8.76
CA ALA A 107 -6.06 -29.45 9.89
C ALA A 107 -6.12 -30.96 9.57
N GLN A 108 -7.19 -31.40 8.89
CA GLN A 108 -7.34 -32.81 8.48
C GLN A 108 -6.29 -33.22 7.44
N GLU A 109 -6.01 -32.35 6.48
CA GLU A 109 -5.00 -32.64 5.45
C GLU A 109 -3.58 -32.68 6.02
N LEU A 110 -3.28 -31.81 6.99
CA LEU A 110 -2.03 -31.84 7.75
C LEU A 110 -1.89 -33.14 8.54
N GLU A 111 -2.92 -33.55 9.29
CA GLU A 111 -2.89 -34.81 10.05
C GLU A 111 -2.70 -36.03 9.12
N ALA A 112 -3.38 -36.06 7.97
CA ALA A 112 -3.20 -37.12 6.98
C ALA A 112 -1.76 -37.15 6.44
N SER A 113 -1.20 -35.97 6.15
CA SER A 113 0.17 -35.82 5.65
C SER A 113 1.21 -36.24 6.68
N GLU A 114 1.04 -35.85 7.95
CA GLU A 114 1.91 -36.25 9.06
C GLU A 114 1.91 -37.78 9.23
N ASN A 115 0.73 -38.42 9.15
CA ASN A 115 0.60 -39.86 9.23
C ASN A 115 1.32 -40.59 8.08
N ILE A 116 1.23 -40.05 6.86
CA ILE A 116 1.95 -40.61 5.70
C ILE A 116 3.46 -40.45 5.88
N LEU A 117 3.90 -39.29 6.35
CA LEU A 117 5.31 -39.00 6.59
C LEU A 117 5.89 -39.92 7.68
N ALA A 118 5.17 -40.12 8.77
CA ALA A 118 5.56 -41.06 9.82
C ALA A 118 5.72 -42.50 9.29
N LYS A 119 4.79 -42.96 8.44
CA LYS A 119 4.87 -44.27 7.80
C LYS A 119 6.06 -44.38 6.85
N ALA A 120 6.33 -43.34 6.06
CA ALA A 120 7.47 -43.30 5.15
C ALA A 120 8.79 -43.35 5.93
N THR A 121 8.94 -42.53 6.98
CA THR A 121 10.12 -42.52 7.85
C THR A 121 10.33 -43.89 8.51
N ALA A 122 9.28 -44.50 9.07
CA ALA A 122 9.38 -45.83 9.68
C ALA A 122 9.77 -46.92 8.67
N ALA A 123 9.27 -46.84 7.44
CA ALA A 123 9.68 -47.76 6.38
C ALA A 123 11.14 -47.56 5.96
N PHE A 124 11.63 -46.32 5.91
CA PHE A 124 13.04 -46.01 5.66
C PHE A 124 13.95 -46.50 6.79
N GLU A 125 13.57 -46.30 8.05
CA GLU A 125 14.30 -46.84 9.21
C GLU A 125 14.39 -48.37 9.15
N ALA A 126 13.26 -49.05 8.95
CA ALA A 126 13.24 -50.51 8.84
C ALA A 126 14.07 -51.04 7.66
N ALA A 127 14.07 -50.33 6.52
CA ALA A 127 14.91 -50.68 5.38
C ALA A 127 16.40 -50.48 5.69
N THR A 128 16.75 -49.39 6.37
CA THR A 128 18.13 -49.07 6.75
C THR A 128 18.66 -50.08 7.77
N ASP A 129 17.87 -50.41 8.80
CA ASP A 129 18.21 -51.45 9.78
C ASP A 129 18.41 -52.81 9.13
N LYS A 130 17.56 -53.17 8.17
CA LYS A 130 17.69 -54.45 7.45
C LYS A 130 18.95 -54.50 6.59
N VAL A 131 19.36 -53.40 5.97
CA VAL A 131 20.60 -53.32 5.19
C VAL A 131 21.81 -53.43 6.11
N LEU A 132 21.84 -52.67 7.21
CA LEU A 132 22.92 -52.71 8.20
C LEU A 132 23.07 -54.10 8.84
N LEU A 133 21.97 -54.77 9.18
CA LEU A 133 21.99 -56.13 9.72
C LEU A 133 22.37 -57.20 8.68
N SER A 134 22.17 -56.93 7.39
CA SER A 134 22.56 -57.84 6.31
C SER A 134 24.04 -57.74 5.94
N GLU A 135 24.68 -56.59 6.16
CA GLU A 135 26.13 -56.42 5.98
C GLU A 135 26.93 -56.99 7.15
N ASP A 136 26.33 -57.14 8.34
CA ASP A 136 26.97 -57.68 9.55
C ASP A 136 26.81 -59.19 9.75
N GLN A 137 26.16 -59.92 8.82
CA GLN A 137 26.19 -61.39 8.84
C GLN A 137 27.52 -61.89 8.22
N PRO A 138 28.46 -62.46 9.02
CA PRO A 138 29.62 -63.10 8.44
C PRO A 138 29.14 -64.31 7.64
N SER A 139 29.62 -64.40 6.40
CA SER A 139 29.42 -65.51 5.47
C SER A 139 29.70 -66.85 6.16
N THR A 140 28.67 -67.47 6.73
CA THR A 140 28.74 -68.82 7.31
C THR A 140 28.12 -69.80 6.32
N THR A 141 28.91 -70.14 5.30
CA THR A 141 28.78 -71.37 4.51
C THR A 141 30.19 -71.60 3.96
N GLY A 142 31.01 -72.57 4.39
CA GLY A 142 30.69 -73.91 4.87
C GLY A 142 30.86 -74.92 3.75
N ARG A 143 32.07 -75.10 3.19
CA ARG A 143 32.74 -76.40 2.95
C ARG A 143 34.14 -76.23 2.36
#